data_AF-A0A949JXR8-F1
#
_entry.id   AF-A0A949JXR8-F1
#
_cell.length_a   1.000
_cell.length_b   1.000
_cell.length_c   1.000
_cell.angle_alpha   90.00
_cell.angle_beta   90.00
_cell.angle_gamma   90.00
#
_symmetry.space_group_name_H-M   'P 1'
#
loop_
_entity.id
_entity.type
_entity.pdbx_description
1 polymer ?
#
loop_
_entity_poly.entity_id
_entity_poly.type
_entity_poly.pdbx_seq_one_letter_code
_entity_poly.pdbx_strand_id
1 'polypeptide(L)'
;MSRIDVQKASSKGLKELIAYLLESGRVSAVFSLRKDSKTGSYDLGLITEEAGMETAEPLAPVMIANAGQVLSSFAPPAEPIAVVLKPCELRAFIERAKREQGSLENILTISMTCGGVLTRDRVVSGFDSDKVGDYENHCFAGDIHPETRDTCKACEYFVPMNADITVSMAGQEDAGTRCHIYLNTDLAREMAKGFGPDPAEEDFDSSITEGLASKRAAEKERLYGAVMSGKGGLDAVIDTFGKCLGCHGCSRVCPICYCMICDFESRNFDNDMPYFEKELEQKGALRLPPDTMFFHIGRMIHMSFSCVGCGQCSDVCPADIPVASVFKKVGEQTAAIFEYVPGRDIEESIPVMVFKEEEFTEFID
;
A
#
# COMPACT_ATOMS: atom_id res chain seq x y z
N MET A 1 -18.34 7.19 -16.59
CA MET A 1 -16.89 7.43 -16.50
C MET A 1 -16.36 7.62 -17.91
N SER A 2 -15.20 8.24 -18.13
CA SER A 2 -14.67 8.40 -19.50
C SER A 2 -13.28 7.81 -19.65
N ARG A 3 -12.98 7.21 -20.81
CA ARG A 3 -11.69 6.59 -21.13
C ARG A 3 -10.95 7.32 -22.25
N ILE A 4 -9.66 7.57 -22.05
CA ILE A 4 -8.71 8.01 -23.08
C ILE A 4 -7.79 6.84 -23.42
N ASP A 5 -7.61 6.60 -24.72
CA ASP A 5 -6.72 5.56 -25.24
C ASP A 5 -5.50 6.18 -25.93
N VAL A 6 -4.32 5.93 -25.39
CA VAL A 6 -3.04 6.37 -25.98
C VAL A 6 -2.35 5.17 -26.63
N GLN A 7 -1.94 5.30 -27.90
CA GLN A 7 -1.28 4.22 -28.68
C GLN A 7 0.20 4.04 -28.29
N LYS A 8 0.46 3.87 -26.99
CA LYS A 8 1.77 3.60 -26.39
C LYS A 8 1.59 2.70 -25.18
N ALA A 9 2.65 2.00 -24.79
CA ALA A 9 2.67 1.23 -23.54
C ALA A 9 2.17 2.06 -22.35
N SER A 10 1.51 1.42 -21.38
CA SER A 10 0.92 2.07 -20.20
C SER A 10 1.92 2.90 -19.41
N SER A 11 3.17 2.43 -19.31
CA SER A 11 4.27 3.16 -18.67
C SER A 11 4.57 4.49 -19.35
N LYS A 12 4.56 4.51 -20.70
CA LYS A 12 4.77 5.73 -21.49
C LYS A 12 3.51 6.62 -21.53
N GLY A 13 2.34 6.03 -21.69
CA GLY A 13 1.08 6.78 -21.74
C GLY A 13 0.80 7.52 -20.43
N LEU A 14 1.02 6.88 -19.27
CA LEU A 14 0.91 7.55 -17.98
C LEU A 14 1.96 8.65 -17.85
N LYS A 15 3.21 8.40 -18.24
CA LYS A 15 4.29 9.40 -18.20
C LYS A 15 3.96 10.65 -19.03
N GLU A 16 3.34 10.46 -20.20
CA GLU A 16 2.87 11.57 -21.03
C GLU A 16 1.70 12.33 -20.41
N LEU A 17 0.77 11.64 -19.75
CA LEU A 17 -0.32 12.31 -19.02
C LEU A 17 0.22 13.21 -17.91
N ILE A 18 1.12 12.70 -17.06
CA ILE A 18 1.65 13.49 -15.93
C ILE A 18 2.57 14.61 -16.42
N ALA A 19 3.31 14.42 -17.52
CA ALA A 19 4.08 15.48 -18.15
C ALA A 19 3.16 16.58 -18.70
N TYR A 20 2.09 16.20 -19.42
CA TYR A 20 1.08 17.14 -19.91
C TYR A 20 0.45 17.97 -18.78
N LEU A 21 0.07 17.33 -17.67
CA LEU A 21 -0.54 18.03 -16.53
C LEU A 21 0.41 19.09 -15.97
N LEU A 22 1.71 18.80 -15.91
CA LEU A 22 2.74 19.72 -15.44
C LEU A 22 3.00 20.85 -16.46
N GLU A 23 3.25 20.51 -17.72
CA GLU A 23 3.58 21.46 -18.80
C GLU A 23 2.45 22.45 -19.08
N SER A 24 1.21 21.99 -18.95
CA SER A 24 0.02 22.84 -19.13
C SER A 24 -0.34 23.68 -17.91
N GLY A 25 0.43 23.58 -16.82
CA GLY A 25 0.22 24.34 -15.59
C GLY A 25 -1.03 23.94 -14.81
N ARG A 26 -1.60 22.76 -15.08
CA ARG A 26 -2.76 22.22 -14.35
C ARG A 26 -2.41 21.71 -12.98
N VAL A 27 -1.18 21.22 -12.86
CA VAL A 27 -0.55 20.91 -11.58
C VAL A 27 0.81 21.60 -11.53
N SER A 28 1.20 22.04 -10.34
CA SER A 28 2.49 22.66 -10.07
C SER A 28 3.61 21.64 -9.87
N ALA A 29 3.24 20.40 -9.53
CA ALA A 29 4.18 19.31 -9.33
C ALA A 29 3.55 17.93 -9.54
N VAL A 30 4.40 16.94 -9.79
CA VAL A 30 4.06 15.52 -9.86
C VAL A 30 4.83 14.74 -8.80
N PHE A 31 4.13 14.11 -7.86
CA PHE A 31 4.70 13.17 -6.91
C PHE A 31 4.64 11.75 -7.49
N SER A 32 5.79 11.17 -7.78
CA SER A 32 5.88 9.84 -8.40
C SER A 32 7.16 9.12 -7.96
N LEU A 33 7.14 7.79 -8.15
CA LEU A 33 8.37 7.00 -8.17
C LEU A 33 9.27 7.47 -9.31
N ARG A 34 10.57 7.56 -9.03
CA ARG A 34 11.62 7.90 -9.98
C ARG A 34 12.72 6.85 -9.97
N LYS A 35 13.46 6.77 -11.08
CA LYS A 35 14.69 6.00 -11.20
C LYS A 35 15.84 6.95 -11.51
N ASP A 36 16.86 6.96 -10.64
CA ASP A 36 18.08 7.71 -10.88
C ASP A 36 18.89 7.03 -11.99
N SER A 37 19.17 7.77 -13.06
CA SER A 37 19.83 7.21 -14.27
C SER A 37 21.29 6.83 -14.06
N LYS A 38 21.96 7.37 -13.03
CA LYS A 38 23.38 7.11 -12.74
C LYS A 38 23.57 5.88 -11.87
N THR A 39 22.73 5.73 -10.86
CA THR A 39 22.82 4.68 -9.85
C THR A 39 21.86 3.53 -10.12
N GLY A 40 20.82 3.74 -10.95
CA GLY A 40 19.74 2.79 -11.16
C GLY A 40 18.82 2.61 -9.95
N SER A 41 19.03 3.39 -8.88
CA SER A 41 18.25 3.33 -7.66
C SER A 41 16.88 4.00 -7.84
N TYR A 42 15.92 3.59 -7.02
CA TYR A 42 14.57 4.17 -7.02
C TYR A 42 14.40 5.09 -5.81
N ASP A 43 13.79 6.26 -6.04
CA ASP A 43 13.36 7.20 -5.02
C ASP A 43 11.89 7.64 -5.24
N LEU A 44 11.27 8.23 -4.21
CA LEU A 44 10.02 8.97 -4.37
C LEU A 44 10.40 10.44 -4.49
N GLY A 45 9.92 11.11 -5.53
CA GLY A 45 10.25 12.52 -5.72
C GLY A 45 9.06 13.35 -6.18
N LEU A 46 9.18 14.64 -5.88
CA LEU A 46 8.31 15.68 -6.36
C LEU A 46 8.99 16.34 -7.57
N ILE A 47 8.34 16.28 -8.73
CA ILE A 47 8.87 16.75 -10.00
C ILE A 47 8.13 18.04 -10.38
N THR A 48 8.87 19.13 -10.56
CA THR A 48 8.31 20.47 -10.87
C THR A 48 8.73 20.99 -12.24
N GLU A 49 9.63 20.28 -12.92
CA GLU A 49 10.20 20.69 -14.21
C GLU A 49 10.17 19.53 -15.20
N GLU A 50 10.00 19.86 -16.49
CA GLU A 50 9.95 18.91 -17.60
C GLU A 50 11.19 18.00 -17.65
N ALA A 51 12.39 18.56 -17.44
CA ALA A 51 13.63 17.78 -17.42
C ALA A 51 13.63 16.67 -16.34
N GLY A 52 12.93 16.89 -15.22
CA GLY A 52 12.79 15.90 -14.16
C GLY A 52 11.89 14.72 -14.56
N MET A 53 10.99 14.92 -15.53
CA MET A 53 10.07 13.88 -15.99
C MET A 53 10.79 12.70 -16.62
N GLU A 54 11.99 12.88 -17.20
CA GLU A 54 12.79 11.77 -17.73
C GLU A 54 13.03 10.68 -16.68
N THR A 55 13.16 11.04 -15.40
CA THR A 55 13.39 10.11 -14.30
C THR A 55 12.13 9.43 -13.77
N ALA A 56 10.93 9.89 -14.15
CA ALA A 56 9.68 9.33 -13.66
C ALA A 56 9.45 7.90 -14.16
N GLU A 57 9.18 6.99 -13.22
CA GLU A 57 8.92 5.56 -13.44
C GLU A 57 7.67 5.12 -12.62
N PRO A 58 6.50 5.73 -12.86
CA PRO A 58 5.32 5.59 -11.99
C PRO A 58 4.79 4.15 -11.86
N LEU A 59 4.93 3.35 -12.92
CA LEU A 59 4.43 1.97 -12.98
C LEU A 59 5.46 0.91 -12.61
N ALA A 60 6.69 1.29 -12.26
CA ALA A 60 7.69 0.31 -11.89
C ALA A 60 7.23 -0.52 -10.66
N PRO A 61 7.52 -1.84 -10.63
CA PRO A 61 7.06 -2.76 -9.58
C PRO A 61 7.88 -2.64 -8.30
N VAL A 62 8.18 -1.41 -7.90
CA VAL A 62 9.05 -1.08 -6.76
C VAL A 62 8.25 -0.26 -5.75
N MET A 63 8.50 -0.55 -4.47
CA MET A 63 8.01 0.24 -3.34
C MET A 63 9.09 0.32 -2.27
N ILE A 64 9.91 1.37 -2.35
CA ILE A 64 10.98 1.68 -1.39
C ILE A 64 10.43 2.16 -0.04
N ALA A 65 9.30 2.86 -0.08
CA ALA A 65 8.55 3.43 1.02
C ALA A 65 7.08 3.47 0.57
N ASN A 66 6.13 3.39 1.50
CA ASN A 66 4.73 3.56 1.15
C ASN A 66 4.50 5.04 0.77
N ALA A 67 4.18 5.29 -0.50
CA ALA A 67 4.04 6.65 -1.02
C ALA A 67 2.93 7.45 -0.32
N GLY A 68 1.85 6.79 0.12
CA GLY A 68 0.78 7.41 0.90
C GLY A 68 1.24 7.88 2.29
N GLN A 69 2.14 7.13 2.95
CA GLN A 69 2.78 7.57 4.20
C GLN A 69 3.64 8.80 3.98
N VAL A 70 4.44 8.83 2.91
CA VAL A 70 5.32 9.96 2.59
C VAL A 70 4.50 11.19 2.26
N LEU A 71 3.49 11.07 1.40
CA LEU A 71 2.59 12.16 1.03
C LEU A 71 1.87 12.76 2.24
N SER A 72 1.51 11.93 3.21
CA SER A 72 0.87 12.36 4.46
C SER A 72 1.74 13.26 5.35
N SER A 73 3.05 13.34 5.09
CA SER A 73 3.93 14.26 5.80
C SER A 73 3.93 15.68 5.21
N PHE A 74 3.28 15.88 4.06
CA PHE A 74 3.22 17.18 3.42
C PHE A 74 2.14 18.04 4.07
N ALA A 75 2.42 19.33 4.21
CA ALA A 75 1.35 20.30 4.40
C ALA A 75 0.47 20.33 3.13
N PRO A 76 -0.83 20.69 3.24
CA PRO A 76 -1.69 20.89 2.08
C PRO A 76 -0.99 21.77 1.03
N PRO A 77 -0.81 21.29 -0.21
CA PRO A 77 -0.21 22.08 -1.27
C PRO A 77 -1.01 23.36 -1.52
N ALA A 78 -0.33 24.48 -1.77
CA ALA A 78 -0.99 25.75 -2.12
C ALA A 78 -1.59 25.73 -3.54
N GLU A 79 -1.00 24.93 -4.43
CA GLU A 79 -1.42 24.72 -5.80
C GLU A 79 -1.62 23.23 -6.06
N PRO A 80 -2.50 22.83 -7.00
CA PRO A 80 -2.74 21.43 -7.31
C PRO A 80 -1.47 20.65 -7.64
N ILE A 81 -1.32 19.45 -7.10
CA ILE A 81 -0.28 18.48 -7.47
C ILE A 81 -0.91 17.18 -7.97
N ALA A 82 -0.26 16.50 -8.91
CA ALA A 82 -0.63 15.13 -9.28
C ALA A 82 0.17 14.14 -8.43
N VAL A 83 -0.49 13.12 -7.88
CA VAL A 83 0.18 12.08 -7.08
C VAL A 83 -0.09 10.71 -7.69
N VAL A 84 0.97 9.96 -7.99
CA VAL A 84 0.85 8.62 -8.55
C VAL A 84 1.07 7.59 -7.43
N LEU A 85 0.03 6.84 -7.09
CA LEU A 85 0.00 5.94 -5.96
C LEU A 85 -0.47 4.55 -6.38
N LYS A 86 0.21 3.50 -5.90
CA LYS A 86 -0.32 2.14 -6.01
C LYS A 86 -1.60 2.02 -5.16
N PRO A 87 -2.54 1.10 -5.46
CA PRO A 87 -3.81 1.01 -4.74
C PRO A 87 -3.69 0.93 -3.22
N CYS A 88 -2.73 0.14 -2.71
CA CYS A 88 -2.49 0.06 -1.26
C CYS A 88 -1.84 1.32 -0.66
N GLU A 89 -1.14 2.14 -1.46
CA GLU A 89 -0.59 3.43 -1.03
C GLU A 89 -1.68 4.50 -0.98
N LEU A 90 -2.57 4.52 -1.99
CA LEU A 90 -3.75 5.39 -1.99
C LEU A 90 -4.66 5.08 -0.80
N ARG A 91 -4.98 3.81 -0.57
CA ARG A 91 -5.79 3.40 0.60
C ARG A 91 -5.13 3.78 1.93
N ALA A 92 -3.80 3.69 2.02
CA ALA A 92 -3.05 4.12 3.20
C ALA A 92 -3.14 5.63 3.40
N PHE A 93 -3.07 6.40 2.32
CA PHE A 93 -3.22 7.85 2.34
C PHE A 93 -4.61 8.26 2.84
N ILE A 94 -5.66 7.62 2.31
CA ILE A 94 -7.05 7.85 2.75
C ILE A 94 -7.23 7.50 4.23
N GLU A 95 -6.71 6.36 4.70
CA GLU A 95 -6.76 5.99 6.13
C GLU A 95 -6.08 7.02 7.04
N ARG A 96 -5.03 7.70 6.56
CA ARG A 96 -4.36 8.77 7.29
C ARG A 96 -5.14 10.09 7.22
N ALA A 97 -5.72 10.41 6.07
CA ALA A 97 -6.57 11.59 5.90
C ALA A 97 -7.79 11.56 6.84
N LYS A 98 -8.45 10.41 6.98
CA LYS A 98 -9.55 10.19 7.96
C LYS A 98 -9.20 10.51 9.42
N ARG A 99 -7.90 10.62 9.72
CA ARG A 99 -7.36 10.84 11.07
C ARG A 99 -6.68 12.18 11.21
N GLU A 100 -6.93 13.09 10.28
CA GLU A 100 -6.30 14.40 10.22
C GLU A 100 -4.77 14.31 10.14
N GLN A 101 -4.27 13.22 9.56
CA GLN A 101 -2.84 12.93 9.37
C GLN A 101 -2.42 12.99 7.91
N GLY A 102 -3.24 13.59 7.07
CA GLY A 102 -3.03 13.83 5.64
C GLY A 102 -4.17 14.70 5.12
N SER A 103 -3.98 15.35 3.98
CA SER A 103 -5.00 16.20 3.36
C SER A 103 -5.11 15.89 1.87
N LEU A 104 -6.33 15.74 1.36
CA LEU A 104 -6.64 15.58 -0.06
C LEU A 104 -6.77 16.92 -0.80
N GLU A 105 -6.69 18.04 -0.09
CA GLU A 105 -6.77 19.37 -0.68
C GLU A 105 -5.66 19.57 -1.72
N ASN A 106 -6.03 20.06 -2.91
CA ASN A 106 -5.11 20.30 -4.02
C ASN A 106 -4.32 19.06 -4.46
N ILE A 107 -4.91 17.86 -4.33
CA ILE A 107 -4.30 16.61 -4.79
C ILE A 107 -5.18 15.96 -5.86
N LEU A 108 -4.60 15.75 -7.04
CA LEU A 108 -5.16 14.89 -8.08
C LEU A 108 -4.56 13.48 -7.94
N THR A 109 -5.39 12.50 -7.60
CA THR A 109 -4.94 11.13 -7.36
C THR A 109 -4.93 10.29 -8.63
N ILE A 110 -3.78 9.70 -8.95
CA ILE A 110 -3.62 8.80 -10.10
C ILE A 110 -3.20 7.43 -9.56
N SER A 111 -3.94 6.38 -9.92
CA SER A 111 -3.63 5.01 -9.54
C SER A 111 -3.73 4.06 -10.73
N MET A 112 -3.48 2.77 -10.50
CA MET A 112 -3.43 1.76 -11.55
C MET A 112 -3.91 0.40 -11.08
N THR A 113 -4.42 -0.41 -12.00
CA THR A 113 -4.62 -1.84 -11.72
C THR A 113 -3.26 -2.51 -11.54
N CYS A 114 -3.00 -3.04 -10.34
CA CYS A 114 -1.64 -3.31 -9.87
C CYS A 114 -1.23 -4.80 -9.95
N GLY A 115 -0.17 -5.08 -10.70
CA GLY A 115 0.47 -6.41 -10.80
C GLY A 115 1.22 -6.85 -9.53
N GLY A 116 1.46 -5.94 -8.60
CA GLY A 116 2.19 -6.16 -7.36
C GLY A 116 3.55 -5.45 -7.36
N VAL A 117 4.29 -5.59 -6.26
CA VAL A 117 5.66 -5.09 -6.17
C VAL A 117 6.60 -6.22 -5.82
N LEU A 118 7.84 -6.10 -6.28
CA LEU A 118 8.91 -7.05 -6.00
C LEU A 118 9.35 -6.92 -4.55
N THR A 119 9.92 -8.00 -4.02
CA THR A 119 10.50 -8.00 -2.69
C THR A 119 11.71 -7.04 -2.62
N ARG A 120 11.94 -6.46 -1.44
CA ARG A 120 13.07 -5.55 -1.21
C ARG A 120 14.40 -6.10 -1.72
N ASP A 121 14.70 -7.36 -1.46
CA ASP A 121 15.98 -7.97 -1.88
C ASP A 121 16.14 -7.96 -3.39
N ARG A 122 15.06 -8.15 -4.14
CA ARG A 122 15.08 -8.11 -5.62
C ARG A 122 15.34 -6.70 -6.13
N VAL A 123 14.70 -5.70 -5.52
CA VAL A 123 14.95 -4.30 -5.84
C VAL A 123 16.40 -3.91 -5.54
N VAL A 124 16.93 -4.30 -4.38
CA VAL A 124 18.31 -3.98 -3.96
C VAL A 124 19.35 -4.71 -4.81
N SER A 125 19.09 -5.96 -5.21
CA SER A 125 19.99 -6.75 -6.07
C SER A 125 20.11 -6.24 -7.51
N GLY A 126 19.35 -5.20 -7.87
CA GLY A 126 19.29 -4.63 -9.21
C GLY A 126 18.10 -5.16 -10.00
N PHE A 127 17.26 -4.22 -10.44
CA PHE A 127 16.14 -4.45 -11.35
C PHE A 127 16.53 -3.96 -12.76
N ASP A 128 16.98 -4.91 -13.59
CA ASP A 128 17.42 -4.69 -14.98
C ASP A 128 16.24 -4.75 -15.97
N SER A 129 16.51 -4.48 -17.25
CA SER A 129 15.51 -4.44 -18.32
C SER A 129 14.81 -5.78 -18.56
N ASP A 130 15.52 -6.90 -18.41
CA ASP A 130 14.98 -8.23 -18.72
C ASP A 130 13.97 -8.63 -17.65
N LYS A 131 14.23 -8.30 -16.39
CA LYS A 131 13.30 -8.49 -15.27
C LYS A 131 12.08 -7.57 -15.35
N VAL A 132 12.20 -6.37 -15.93
CA VAL A 132 11.06 -5.48 -16.20
C VAL A 132 10.11 -6.14 -17.18
N GLY A 133 10.64 -6.66 -18.30
CA GLY A 133 9.84 -7.33 -19.32
C GLY A 133 9.12 -8.58 -18.79
N ASP A 134 9.79 -9.40 -17.98
CA ASP A 134 9.15 -10.58 -17.37
C ASP A 134 8.01 -10.19 -16.41
N TYR A 135 8.21 -9.16 -15.59
CA TYR A 135 7.15 -8.61 -14.74
C TYR A 135 5.98 -8.08 -15.56
N GLU A 136 6.25 -7.28 -16.60
CA GLU A 136 5.23 -6.70 -17.47
C GLU A 136 4.41 -7.79 -18.16
N ASN A 137 5.06 -8.83 -18.67
CA ASN A 137 4.38 -9.96 -19.31
C ASN A 137 3.40 -10.65 -18.34
N HIS A 138 3.82 -10.96 -17.12
CA HIS A 138 2.93 -11.55 -16.11
C HIS A 138 1.82 -10.57 -15.74
N CYS A 139 2.15 -9.30 -15.53
CA CYS A 139 1.19 -8.27 -15.13
C CYS A 139 0.08 -8.12 -16.19
N PHE A 140 0.45 -7.96 -17.46
CA PHE A 140 -0.49 -7.73 -18.57
C PHE A 140 -1.33 -8.97 -18.86
N ALA A 141 -0.76 -10.17 -18.73
CA ALA A 141 -1.48 -11.43 -18.88
C ALA A 141 -2.43 -11.77 -17.70
N GLY A 142 -2.48 -10.93 -16.65
CA GLY A 142 -3.28 -11.21 -15.47
C GLY A 142 -2.74 -12.40 -14.66
N ASP A 143 -1.41 -12.56 -14.63
CA ASP A 143 -0.66 -13.58 -13.90
C ASP A 143 0.02 -13.00 -12.65
N ILE A 144 0.35 -13.89 -11.72
CA ILE A 144 1.11 -13.54 -10.52
C ILE A 144 2.60 -13.75 -10.81
N HIS A 145 3.36 -12.66 -10.80
CA HIS A 145 4.82 -12.77 -10.91
C HIS A 145 5.42 -13.39 -9.63
N PRO A 146 6.27 -14.43 -9.73
CA PRO A 146 6.72 -15.24 -8.58
C PRO A 146 7.56 -14.47 -7.55
N GLU A 147 8.26 -13.43 -8.00
CA GLU A 147 9.13 -12.60 -7.14
C GLU A 147 8.41 -11.41 -6.48
N THR A 148 7.08 -11.31 -6.63
CA THR A 148 6.30 -10.30 -5.91
C THR A 148 6.18 -10.64 -4.42
N ARG A 149 5.92 -9.63 -3.58
CA ARG A 149 5.65 -9.82 -2.14
C ARG A 149 4.48 -10.78 -1.94
N ASP A 150 4.52 -11.57 -0.89
CA ASP A 150 3.43 -12.50 -0.54
C ASP A 150 2.08 -11.79 -0.37
N THR A 151 2.05 -10.59 0.23
CA THR A 151 0.81 -9.80 0.32
C THR A 151 0.31 -9.33 -1.04
N CYS A 152 1.19 -9.11 -2.03
CA CYS A 152 0.79 -8.77 -3.39
C CYS A 152 0.22 -9.99 -4.12
N LYS A 153 0.79 -11.17 -3.89
CA LYS A 153 0.30 -12.44 -4.42
C LYS A 153 -1.10 -12.79 -3.89
N ALA A 154 -1.46 -12.31 -2.70
CA ALA A 154 -2.77 -12.50 -2.07
C ALA A 154 -3.65 -11.22 -2.06
N CYS A 155 -3.30 -10.19 -2.85
CA CYS A 155 -4.01 -8.90 -2.78
C CYS A 155 -5.37 -8.95 -3.50
N GLU A 156 -6.44 -8.64 -2.77
CA GLU A 156 -7.80 -8.50 -3.31
C GLU A 156 -8.10 -7.08 -3.81
N TYR A 157 -7.31 -6.10 -3.37
CA TYR A 157 -7.58 -4.67 -3.55
C TYR A 157 -6.57 -4.01 -4.47
N PHE A 158 -6.38 -4.62 -5.64
CA PHE A 158 -5.40 -4.20 -6.63
C PHE A 158 -6.00 -3.39 -7.78
N VAL A 159 -7.32 -3.28 -7.83
CA VAL A 159 -8.03 -2.28 -8.62
C VAL A 159 -8.28 -1.09 -7.67
N PRO A 160 -7.89 0.14 -8.04
CA PRO A 160 -8.10 1.30 -7.19
C PRO A 160 -9.59 1.61 -7.06
N MET A 161 -10.01 1.97 -5.84
CA MET A 161 -11.43 2.20 -5.50
C MET A 161 -11.86 3.66 -5.64
N ASN A 162 -10.93 4.59 -5.42
CA ASN A 162 -11.22 6.01 -5.18
C ASN A 162 -10.14 6.93 -5.74
N ALA A 163 -9.46 6.51 -6.82
CA ALA A 163 -8.57 7.39 -7.55
C ALA A 163 -9.38 8.35 -8.45
N ASP A 164 -8.88 9.55 -8.71
CA ASP A 164 -9.43 10.43 -9.74
C ASP A 164 -9.18 9.88 -11.14
N ILE A 165 -7.99 9.34 -11.35
CA ILE A 165 -7.55 8.73 -12.61
C ILE A 165 -7.05 7.31 -12.35
N THR A 166 -7.51 6.36 -13.17
CA THR A 166 -7.05 4.97 -13.14
C THR A 166 -6.38 4.59 -14.45
N VAL A 167 -5.17 4.05 -14.41
CA VAL A 167 -4.51 3.41 -15.57
C VAL A 167 -4.71 1.91 -15.51
N SER A 168 -5.32 1.32 -16.54
CA SER A 168 -5.43 -0.14 -16.64
C SER A 168 -4.11 -0.75 -17.11
N MET A 169 -3.59 -1.68 -16.33
CA MET A 169 -2.31 -2.35 -16.56
C MET A 169 -2.38 -3.84 -16.22
N ALA A 170 -2.76 -4.21 -15.01
CA ALA A 170 -2.89 -5.62 -14.62
C ALA A 170 -4.08 -6.30 -15.31
N GLY A 171 -3.83 -7.40 -16.02
CA GLY A 171 -4.83 -8.14 -16.81
C GLY A 171 -5.17 -7.53 -18.17
N GLN A 172 -4.58 -6.38 -18.50
CA GLN A 172 -4.78 -5.70 -19.77
C GLN A 172 -3.74 -6.19 -20.80
N GLU A 173 -4.13 -7.12 -21.67
CA GLU A 173 -3.19 -7.78 -22.60
C GLU A 173 -2.43 -6.82 -23.52
N ASP A 174 -3.07 -5.73 -23.97
CA ASP A 174 -2.47 -4.72 -24.82
C ASP A 174 -1.81 -3.57 -24.05
N ALA A 175 -1.66 -3.66 -22.73
CA ALA A 175 -1.01 -2.62 -21.92
C ALA A 175 0.44 -2.31 -22.35
N GLY A 176 1.12 -3.21 -23.06
CA GLY A 176 2.45 -3.00 -23.64
C GLY A 176 2.46 -2.12 -24.91
N THR A 177 1.30 -1.89 -25.53
CA THR A 177 1.17 -1.13 -26.78
C THR A 177 0.11 -0.03 -26.73
N ARG A 178 -0.86 -0.13 -25.82
CA ARG A 178 -1.96 0.81 -25.61
C ARG A 178 -2.15 1.09 -24.13
N CYS A 179 -2.26 2.36 -23.79
CA CYS A 179 -2.52 2.84 -22.43
C CYS A 179 -3.98 3.24 -22.33
N HIS A 180 -4.70 2.60 -21.40
CA HIS A 180 -6.10 2.91 -21.10
C HIS A 180 -6.18 3.74 -19.82
N ILE A 181 -6.60 4.99 -19.95
CA ILE A 181 -6.69 5.97 -18.85
C ILE A 181 -8.18 6.24 -18.60
N TYR A 182 -8.66 5.87 -17.42
CA TYR A 182 -10.01 6.09 -16.97
C TYR A 182 -10.07 7.33 -16.08
N LEU A 183 -10.98 8.26 -16.39
CA LEU A 183 -11.21 9.51 -15.67
C LEU A 183 -12.47 9.35 -14.83
N ASN A 184 -12.27 9.06 -13.54
CA ASN A 184 -13.31 8.62 -12.62
C ASN A 184 -14.15 9.81 -12.12
N THR A 185 -13.53 10.98 -11.97
CA THR A 185 -14.14 12.19 -11.40
C THR A 185 -14.28 13.32 -12.43
N ASP A 186 -15.13 14.31 -12.14
CA ASP A 186 -15.22 15.53 -12.96
C ASP A 186 -13.91 16.33 -12.93
N LEU A 187 -13.23 16.34 -11.77
CA LEU A 187 -11.90 16.92 -11.62
C LEU A 187 -10.92 16.28 -12.62
N ALA A 188 -10.89 14.94 -12.70
CA ALA A 188 -10.04 14.22 -13.65
C ALA A 188 -10.35 14.59 -15.11
N ARG A 189 -11.63 14.71 -15.48
CA ARG A 189 -12.05 15.13 -16.83
C ARG A 189 -11.57 16.52 -17.20
N GLU A 190 -11.70 17.48 -16.28
CA GLU A 190 -11.23 18.85 -16.52
C GLU A 190 -9.69 18.92 -16.57
N MET A 191 -9.01 18.19 -15.69
CA MET A 191 -7.56 18.11 -15.66
C MET A 191 -6.98 17.44 -16.92
N ALA A 192 -7.64 16.43 -17.48
CA ALA A 192 -7.15 15.74 -18.69
C ALA A 192 -7.62 16.39 -20.01
N LYS A 193 -8.40 17.48 -19.96
CA LYS A 193 -9.01 18.09 -21.16
C LYS A 193 -7.96 18.54 -22.19
N GLY A 194 -7.98 17.94 -23.38
CA GLY A 194 -7.01 18.24 -24.44
C GLY A 194 -5.73 17.41 -24.36
N PHE A 195 -5.68 16.40 -23.48
CA PHE A 195 -4.69 15.34 -23.51
C PHE A 195 -5.17 14.19 -24.41
N GLY A 196 -4.38 13.85 -25.43
CA GLY A 196 -4.67 12.70 -26.29
C GLY A 196 -5.96 12.83 -27.12
N PRO A 197 -6.51 11.70 -27.61
CA PRO A 197 -7.81 11.66 -28.29
C PRO A 197 -8.97 12.03 -27.36
N ASP A 198 -10.11 12.40 -27.95
CA ASP A 198 -11.31 12.71 -27.18
C ASP A 198 -11.75 11.49 -26.33
N PRO A 199 -12.07 11.71 -25.03
CA PRO A 199 -12.51 10.62 -24.17
C PRO A 199 -13.83 10.00 -24.66
N ALA A 200 -13.90 8.66 -24.65
CA ALA A 200 -15.14 7.93 -24.86
C ALA A 200 -15.84 7.70 -23.51
N GLU A 201 -17.18 7.80 -23.46
CA GLU A 201 -17.96 7.37 -22.29
C GLU A 201 -17.90 5.84 -22.20
N GLU A 202 -17.10 5.34 -21.27
CA GLU A 202 -16.84 3.92 -21.09
C GLU A 202 -16.45 3.65 -19.65
N ASP A 203 -17.11 2.65 -19.05
CA ASP A 203 -16.81 2.21 -17.70
C ASP A 203 -15.70 1.14 -17.70
N PHE A 204 -15.09 0.89 -16.54
CA PHE A 204 -14.00 -0.05 -16.39
C PHE A 204 -14.58 -1.46 -16.41
N ASP A 205 -14.17 -2.28 -17.37
CA ASP A 205 -14.59 -3.66 -17.45
C ASP A 205 -13.82 -4.50 -16.42
N SER A 206 -14.52 -4.94 -15.37
CA SER A 206 -13.93 -5.77 -14.30
C SER A 206 -13.40 -7.11 -14.81
N SER A 207 -13.91 -7.62 -15.95
CA SER A 207 -13.48 -8.89 -16.54
C SER A 207 -11.99 -8.90 -16.90
N ILE A 208 -11.41 -7.72 -17.21
CA ILE A 208 -9.98 -7.52 -17.47
C ILE A 208 -9.13 -8.07 -16.32
N THR A 209 -9.60 -7.94 -15.08
CA THR A 209 -8.83 -8.29 -13.88
C THR A 209 -9.23 -9.62 -13.25
N GLU A 210 -10.26 -10.28 -13.76
CA GLU A 210 -10.92 -11.42 -13.13
C GLU A 210 -10.00 -12.66 -13.04
N GLY A 211 -9.18 -12.87 -14.07
CA GLY A 211 -8.16 -13.92 -14.09
C GLY A 211 -7.11 -13.76 -12.99
N LEU A 212 -6.61 -12.53 -12.79
CA LEU A 212 -5.65 -12.24 -11.72
C LEU A 212 -6.32 -12.32 -10.34
N ALA A 213 -7.54 -11.79 -10.20
CA ALA A 213 -8.29 -11.84 -8.95
C ALA A 213 -8.49 -13.29 -8.47
N SER A 214 -8.86 -14.20 -9.38
CA SER A 214 -9.05 -15.62 -9.08
C SER A 214 -7.75 -16.29 -8.61
N LYS A 215 -6.63 -16.01 -9.27
CA LYS A 215 -5.31 -16.55 -8.87
C LYS A 215 -4.90 -16.02 -7.49
N ARG A 216 -5.12 -14.72 -7.22
CA ARG A 216 -4.78 -14.12 -5.93
C ARG A 216 -5.67 -14.60 -4.80
N ALA A 217 -6.94 -14.90 -5.06
CA ALA A 217 -7.83 -15.51 -4.09
C ALA A 217 -7.35 -16.91 -3.67
N ALA A 218 -6.94 -17.74 -4.63
CA ALA A 218 -6.36 -19.06 -4.32
C ALA A 218 -5.07 -18.95 -3.49
N GLU A 219 -4.23 -17.98 -3.82
CA GLU A 219 -2.95 -17.75 -3.14
C GLU A 219 -3.14 -17.13 -1.75
N LYS A 220 -4.18 -16.32 -1.54
CA LYS A 220 -4.62 -15.84 -0.23
C LYS A 220 -4.97 -17.00 0.70
N GLU A 221 -5.79 -17.95 0.24
CA GLU A 221 -6.13 -19.14 1.02
C GLU A 221 -4.88 -19.93 1.41
N ARG A 222 -3.94 -20.10 0.48
CA ARG A 222 -2.67 -20.80 0.73
C ARG A 222 -1.79 -20.06 1.76
N LEU A 223 -1.56 -18.77 1.56
CA LEU A 223 -0.62 -17.98 2.36
C LEU A 223 -1.18 -17.68 3.76
N TYR A 224 -2.42 -17.21 3.86
CA TYR A 224 -3.01 -16.82 5.15
C TYR A 224 -3.61 -18.00 5.89
N GLY A 225 -4.02 -19.06 5.18
CA GLY A 225 -4.37 -20.34 5.77
C GLY A 225 -3.20 -21.01 6.50
N ALA A 226 -1.95 -20.82 6.02
CA ALA A 226 -0.76 -21.38 6.66
C ALA A 226 -0.29 -20.59 7.91
N VAL A 227 -0.69 -19.33 8.05
CA VAL A 227 -0.26 -18.47 9.16
C VAL A 227 -1.09 -18.77 10.41
N MET A 228 -0.43 -19.00 11.54
CA MET A 228 -1.06 -19.33 12.84
C MET A 228 -1.91 -20.63 12.82
N SER A 229 -1.66 -21.57 11.91
CA SER A 229 -2.55 -22.74 11.69
C SER A 229 -2.19 -24.01 12.47
N GLY A 230 -1.03 -24.04 13.13
CA GLY A 230 -0.55 -25.21 13.88
C GLY A 230 -1.08 -25.26 15.31
N LYS A 231 -0.46 -24.50 16.21
CA LYS A 231 -0.92 -24.34 17.59
C LYS A 231 -1.96 -23.22 17.65
N GLY A 232 -2.96 -23.35 18.51
CA GLY A 232 -3.98 -22.32 18.73
C GLY A 232 -3.58 -21.32 19.82
N GLY A 233 -4.25 -20.17 19.84
CA GLY A 233 -4.12 -19.19 20.92
C GLY A 233 -2.71 -18.63 21.08
N LEU A 234 -2.28 -18.46 22.32
CA LEU A 234 -1.01 -17.79 22.67
C LEU A 234 0.23 -18.52 22.12
N ASP A 235 0.18 -19.85 22.02
CA ASP A 235 1.31 -20.64 21.51
C ASP A 235 1.62 -20.32 20.04
N ALA A 236 0.59 -20.08 19.23
CA ALA A 236 0.75 -19.65 17.84
C ALA A 236 1.52 -18.32 17.76
N VAL A 237 1.10 -17.38 18.61
CA VAL A 237 1.68 -16.03 18.68
C VAL A 237 3.15 -16.16 19.09
N ILE A 238 3.44 -16.93 20.15
CA ILE A 238 4.81 -17.19 20.64
C ILE A 238 5.67 -17.83 19.56
N ASP A 239 5.19 -18.87 18.87
CA ASP A 239 5.97 -19.57 17.85
C ASP A 239 6.35 -18.64 16.67
N THR A 240 5.50 -17.68 16.33
CA THR A 240 5.76 -16.75 15.21
C THR A 240 6.57 -15.54 15.59
N PHE A 241 6.26 -14.87 16.69
CA PHE A 241 6.97 -13.66 17.10
C PHE A 241 8.13 -13.93 18.07
N GLY A 242 8.34 -15.17 18.50
CA GLY A 242 9.45 -15.58 19.36
C GLY A 242 10.84 -15.38 18.74
N LYS A 243 10.93 -15.16 17.43
CA LYS A 243 12.18 -14.76 16.74
C LYS A 243 12.40 -13.25 16.67
N CYS A 244 11.44 -12.45 17.13
CA CYS A 244 11.49 -10.99 17.04
C CYS A 244 12.67 -10.43 17.83
N LEU A 245 13.48 -9.61 17.17
CA LEU A 245 14.67 -8.96 17.75
C LEU A 245 14.34 -7.64 18.48
N GLY A 246 13.08 -7.19 18.49
CA GLY A 246 12.67 -5.93 19.11
C GLY A 246 13.17 -4.67 18.39
N CYS A 247 13.50 -4.74 17.08
CA CYS A 247 14.05 -3.59 16.34
C CYS A 247 13.00 -2.54 15.92
N HIS A 248 11.71 -2.88 16.03
CA HIS A 248 10.56 -2.05 15.65
C HIS A 248 10.55 -1.54 14.19
N GLY A 249 11.40 -2.07 13.30
CA GLY A 249 11.43 -1.66 11.88
C GLY A 249 10.07 -1.84 11.20
N CYS A 250 9.34 -2.90 11.56
CA CYS A 250 8.03 -3.21 11.03
C CYS A 250 6.92 -2.22 11.43
N SER A 251 7.05 -1.46 12.52
CA SER A 251 6.13 -0.35 12.84
C SER A 251 6.55 0.94 12.15
N ARG A 252 7.86 1.21 12.04
CA ARG A 252 8.39 2.43 11.41
C ARG A 252 8.03 2.57 9.93
N VAL A 253 8.01 1.45 9.21
CA VAL A 253 7.61 1.42 7.79
C VAL A 253 6.10 1.22 7.56
N CYS A 254 5.32 1.11 8.64
CA CYS A 254 3.90 0.89 8.49
C CYS A 254 3.18 2.23 8.27
N PRO A 255 2.44 2.42 7.17
CA PRO A 255 1.70 3.66 6.93
C PRO A 255 0.64 3.94 8.00
N ILE A 256 0.13 2.88 8.64
CA ILE A 256 -0.94 2.95 9.64
C ILE A 256 -0.40 3.09 11.07
N CYS A 257 0.89 2.88 11.30
CA CYS A 257 1.51 3.23 12.58
C CYS A 257 1.80 4.74 12.60
N TYR A 258 0.79 5.52 12.94
CA TYR A 258 0.79 6.98 12.80
C TYR A 258 0.78 7.72 14.15
N CYS A 259 0.81 6.99 15.27
CA CYS A 259 0.74 7.57 16.61
C CYS A 259 1.88 8.58 16.81
N MET A 260 1.53 9.80 17.23
CA MET A 260 2.52 10.83 17.59
C MET A 260 3.33 10.44 18.83
N ILE A 261 2.69 9.70 19.75
CA ILE A 261 3.29 9.14 20.95
C ILE A 261 2.99 7.64 20.93
N CYS A 262 4.04 6.83 20.80
CA CYS A 262 3.94 5.38 20.88
C CYS A 262 4.34 4.94 22.29
N ASP A 263 3.46 4.23 22.98
CA ASP A 263 3.74 3.71 24.33
C ASP A 263 5.01 2.84 24.34
N PHE A 264 5.19 1.99 23.32
CA PHE A 264 6.36 1.13 23.13
C PHE A 264 7.67 1.87 22.80
N GLU A 265 7.62 3.16 22.49
CA GLU A 265 8.81 4.02 22.31
C GLU A 265 8.91 5.05 23.45
N SER A 266 8.05 4.93 24.47
CA SER A 266 8.02 5.82 25.62
C SER A 266 8.88 5.28 26.77
N ARG A 267 9.13 6.14 27.76
CA ARG A 267 9.86 5.77 29.00
C ARG A 267 9.22 4.63 29.79
N ASN A 268 7.96 4.30 29.54
CA ASN A 268 7.31 3.15 30.17
C ASN A 268 7.99 1.82 29.79
N PHE A 269 8.68 1.78 28.65
CA PHE A 269 9.40 0.61 28.15
C PHE A 269 10.93 0.76 28.25
N ASP A 270 11.41 1.82 28.89
CA ASP A 270 12.81 1.98 29.30
C ASP A 270 13.02 1.22 30.62
N ASN A 271 12.94 -0.10 30.56
CA ASN A 271 13.08 -0.98 31.71
C ASN A 271 14.48 -0.85 32.37
N ASP A 272 14.51 -0.68 33.69
CA ASP A 272 15.73 -0.52 34.48
C ASP A 272 16.13 -1.80 35.25
N MET A 273 17.28 -1.78 35.93
CA MET A 273 17.77 -2.94 36.69
C MET A 273 16.77 -3.44 37.76
N PRO A 274 16.13 -2.57 38.57
CA PRO A 274 15.07 -2.99 39.49
C PRO A 274 13.93 -3.76 38.83
N TYR A 275 13.48 -3.35 37.63
CA TYR A 275 12.50 -4.12 36.86
C TYR A 275 13.04 -5.53 36.54
N PHE A 276 14.26 -5.62 36.00
CA PHE A 276 14.86 -6.90 35.62
C PHE A 276 15.11 -7.84 36.80
N GLU A 277 15.54 -7.31 37.95
CA GLU A 277 15.74 -8.08 39.18
C GLU A 277 14.42 -8.72 39.64
N LYS A 278 13.34 -7.94 39.68
CA LYS A 278 12.00 -8.45 40.02
C LYS A 278 11.51 -9.54 39.06
N GLU A 279 11.71 -9.34 37.75
CA GLU A 279 11.33 -10.33 36.74
C GLU A 279 12.14 -11.63 36.88
N LEU A 280 13.45 -11.52 37.17
CA LEU A 280 14.33 -12.67 37.39
C LEU A 280 13.99 -13.44 38.67
N GLU A 281 13.62 -12.75 39.76
CA GLU A 281 13.15 -13.39 41.00
C GLU A 281 11.91 -14.27 40.74
N GLN A 282 11.01 -13.81 39.85
CA GLN A 282 9.77 -14.52 39.54
C GLN A 282 9.96 -15.67 38.53
N LYS A 283 10.80 -15.46 37.50
CA LYS A 283 10.86 -16.33 36.32
C LYS A 283 12.14 -17.17 36.24
N GLY A 284 13.19 -16.83 36.98
CA GLY A 284 14.50 -17.50 36.96
C GLY A 284 15.32 -17.29 35.68
N ALA A 285 14.71 -16.84 34.59
CA ALA A 285 15.35 -16.44 33.34
C ALA A 285 14.46 -15.43 32.61
N LEU A 286 15.07 -14.56 31.81
CA LEU A 286 14.36 -13.52 31.06
C LEU A 286 14.82 -13.48 29.60
N ARG A 287 13.87 -13.29 28.69
CA ARG A 287 14.14 -12.96 27.29
C ARG A 287 14.53 -11.49 27.17
N LEU A 288 15.61 -11.21 26.44
CA LEU A 288 16.05 -9.85 26.11
C LEU A 288 16.15 -9.65 24.58
N PRO A 289 15.62 -8.54 24.02
CA PRO A 289 14.82 -7.52 24.71
C PRO A 289 13.46 -8.08 25.20
N PRO A 290 12.89 -7.52 26.29
CA PRO A 290 11.59 -7.93 26.79
C PRO A 290 10.46 -7.47 25.86
N ASP A 291 9.22 -7.87 26.15
CA ASP A 291 7.99 -7.31 25.59
C ASP A 291 7.79 -7.37 24.07
N THR A 292 8.65 -8.09 23.34
CA THR A 292 8.53 -8.27 21.88
C THR A 292 7.15 -8.84 21.48
N MET A 293 6.58 -9.68 22.34
CA MET A 293 5.23 -10.25 22.16
C MET A 293 4.13 -9.21 22.36
N PHE A 294 4.25 -8.43 23.43
CA PHE A 294 3.28 -7.38 23.77
C PHE A 294 3.25 -6.30 22.69
N PHE A 295 4.41 -5.93 22.15
CA PHE A 295 4.53 -5.06 20.98
C PHE A 295 3.68 -5.53 19.80
N HIS A 296 3.78 -6.80 19.41
CA HIS A 296 3.00 -7.31 18.29
C HIS A 296 1.50 -7.39 18.58
N ILE A 297 1.11 -7.75 19.81
CA ILE A 297 -0.31 -7.76 20.23
C ILE A 297 -0.89 -6.35 20.18
N GLY A 298 -0.24 -5.37 20.81
CA GLY A 298 -0.69 -3.98 20.81
C GLY A 298 -0.81 -3.42 19.39
N ARG A 299 0.16 -3.74 18.52
CA ARG A 299 0.08 -3.34 17.10
C ARG A 299 -1.07 -3.99 16.35
N MET A 300 -1.33 -5.28 16.55
CA MET A 300 -2.48 -5.95 15.92
C MET A 300 -3.80 -5.30 16.33
N ILE A 301 -3.96 -4.95 17.60
CA ILE A 301 -5.14 -4.24 18.10
C ILE A 301 -5.29 -2.89 17.39
N HIS A 302 -4.25 -2.05 17.40
CA HIS A 302 -4.31 -0.69 16.83
C HIS A 302 -4.52 -0.68 15.31
N MET A 303 -3.98 -1.67 14.59
CA MET A 303 -4.01 -1.71 13.13
C MET A 303 -5.15 -2.55 12.55
N SER A 304 -5.87 -3.31 13.37
CA SER A 304 -6.89 -4.29 12.97
C SER A 304 -7.88 -3.74 11.94
N PHE A 305 -8.35 -2.51 12.13
CA PHE A 305 -9.32 -1.86 11.24
C PHE A 305 -8.74 -1.21 9.99
N SER A 306 -7.42 -1.01 9.92
CA SER A 306 -6.83 -0.06 8.95
C SER A 306 -5.68 -0.64 8.14
N CYS A 307 -5.29 -1.88 8.39
CA CYS A 307 -4.24 -2.54 7.61
C CYS A 307 -4.63 -2.63 6.12
N VAL A 308 -3.90 -1.89 5.27
CA VAL A 308 -4.09 -1.90 3.81
C VAL A 308 -3.37 -3.05 3.09
N GLY A 309 -2.57 -3.84 3.80
CA GLY A 309 -1.88 -5.01 3.23
C GLY A 309 -0.69 -4.70 2.30
N CYS A 310 0.04 -3.59 2.50
CA CYS A 310 1.15 -3.19 1.62
C CYS A 310 2.43 -4.07 1.72
N GLY A 311 2.55 -4.88 2.77
CA GLY A 311 3.64 -5.86 2.92
C GLY A 311 4.97 -5.31 3.47
N GLN A 312 5.16 -3.99 3.57
CA GLN A 312 6.45 -3.41 3.95
C GLN A 312 6.99 -3.90 5.30
N CYS A 313 6.11 -4.20 6.25
CA CYS A 313 6.48 -4.68 7.57
C CYS A 313 7.16 -6.08 7.56
N SER A 314 6.85 -6.93 6.59
CA SER A 314 7.58 -8.20 6.38
C SER A 314 8.90 -7.95 5.64
N ASP A 315 8.90 -7.09 4.62
CA ASP A 315 10.09 -6.78 3.81
C ASP A 315 11.28 -6.23 4.62
N VAL A 316 11.01 -5.56 5.74
CA VAL A 316 12.07 -5.00 6.59
C VAL A 316 12.38 -5.84 7.82
N CYS A 317 11.75 -7.01 7.98
CA CYS A 317 11.97 -7.85 9.13
C CYS A 317 13.28 -8.64 8.97
N PRO A 318 14.34 -8.38 9.76
CA PRO A 318 15.61 -9.10 9.64
C PRO A 318 15.53 -10.55 10.17
N ALA A 319 14.39 -10.94 10.75
CA ALA A 319 14.14 -12.28 11.27
C ALA A 319 13.15 -13.07 10.41
N ASP A 320 12.83 -12.55 9.20
CA ASP A 320 11.91 -13.16 8.23
C ASP A 320 10.54 -13.54 8.82
N ILE A 321 10.05 -12.72 9.77
CA ILE A 321 8.73 -12.93 10.35
C ILE A 321 7.68 -12.46 9.33
N PRO A 322 6.64 -13.27 9.03
CA PRO A 322 5.58 -12.91 8.09
C PRO A 322 4.56 -11.93 8.72
N VAL A 323 5.04 -10.80 9.24
CA VAL A 323 4.25 -9.81 9.99
C VAL A 323 3.02 -9.37 9.19
N ALA A 324 3.21 -9.09 7.90
CA ALA A 324 2.15 -8.59 7.04
C ALA A 324 1.01 -9.61 6.87
N SER A 325 1.34 -10.89 6.70
CA SER A 325 0.37 -11.97 6.53
C SER A 325 -0.43 -12.21 7.81
N VAL A 326 0.23 -12.18 8.99
CA VAL A 326 -0.46 -12.25 10.29
C VAL A 326 -1.43 -11.08 10.44
N PHE A 327 -0.95 -9.86 10.17
CA PHE A 327 -1.74 -8.65 10.40
C PHE A 327 -2.88 -8.51 9.39
N LYS A 328 -2.69 -8.96 8.14
CA LYS A 328 -3.76 -8.99 7.14
C LYS A 328 -4.85 -9.99 7.54
N LYS A 329 -4.48 -11.18 8.02
CA LYS A 329 -5.43 -12.19 8.51
C LYS A 329 -6.26 -11.67 9.68
N VAL A 330 -5.61 -11.11 10.71
CA VAL A 330 -6.31 -10.53 11.87
C VAL A 330 -7.18 -9.33 11.46
N GLY A 331 -6.66 -8.47 10.58
CA GLY A 331 -7.38 -7.31 10.10
C GLY A 331 -8.62 -7.68 9.28
N GLU A 332 -8.56 -8.72 8.43
CA GLU A 332 -9.72 -9.21 7.68
C GLU A 332 -10.83 -9.72 8.58
N GLN A 333 -10.49 -10.49 9.62
CA GLN A 333 -11.48 -10.98 10.58
C GLN A 333 -12.18 -9.83 11.29
N THR A 334 -11.44 -8.78 11.62
CA THR A 334 -11.99 -7.61 12.31
C THR A 334 -12.81 -6.75 11.35
N ALA A 335 -12.29 -6.48 10.15
CA ALA A 335 -12.95 -5.70 9.11
C ALA A 335 -14.28 -6.32 8.65
N ALA A 336 -14.34 -7.65 8.56
CA ALA A 336 -15.55 -8.38 8.16
C ALA A 336 -16.73 -8.17 9.12
N ILE A 337 -16.45 -7.98 10.41
CA ILE A 337 -17.48 -7.73 11.43
C ILE A 337 -18.21 -6.40 11.18
N PHE A 338 -17.49 -5.39 10.66
CA PHE A 338 -18.01 -4.05 10.46
C PHE A 338 -18.27 -3.71 8.99
N GLU A 339 -18.13 -4.69 8.09
CA GLU A 339 -18.20 -4.51 6.62
C GLU A 339 -17.30 -3.37 6.10
N TYR A 340 -16.19 -3.13 6.81
CA TYR A 340 -15.30 -2.01 6.58
C TYR A 340 -14.16 -2.42 5.66
N VAL A 341 -13.84 -1.59 4.66
CA VAL A 341 -12.65 -1.79 3.83
C VAL A 341 -11.70 -0.61 4.03
N PRO A 342 -10.48 -0.84 4.58
CA PRO A 342 -9.53 0.24 4.83
C PRO A 342 -9.29 1.09 3.58
N GLY A 343 -9.45 2.39 3.69
CA GLY A 343 -9.19 3.36 2.63
C GLY A 343 -10.09 3.28 1.40
N ARG A 344 -11.26 2.62 1.47
CA ARG A 344 -12.23 2.51 0.36
C ARG A 344 -12.85 3.85 -0.01
N ASP A 345 -13.29 4.60 0.98
CA ASP A 345 -13.97 5.89 0.83
C ASP A 345 -13.50 6.81 1.96
N ILE A 346 -13.24 8.09 1.66
CA ILE A 346 -12.83 9.09 2.65
C ILE A 346 -13.95 9.41 3.65
N GLU A 347 -15.20 9.40 3.21
CA GLU A 347 -16.37 9.73 4.04
C GLU A 347 -16.78 8.57 4.96
N GLU A 348 -16.33 7.35 4.65
CA GLU A 348 -16.58 6.18 5.47
C GLU A 348 -15.77 6.25 6.77
N SER A 349 -16.44 6.53 7.88
CA SER A 349 -15.78 6.59 9.20
C SER A 349 -15.19 5.25 9.62
N ILE A 350 -14.07 5.31 10.33
CA ILE A 350 -13.39 4.12 10.87
C ILE A 350 -14.19 3.60 12.06
N PRO A 351 -14.50 2.30 12.15
CA PRO A 351 -15.44 1.77 13.15
C PRO A 351 -15.18 2.25 14.59
N VAL A 352 -13.93 2.18 15.05
CA VAL A 352 -13.55 2.57 16.43
C VAL A 352 -13.56 4.07 16.71
N MET A 353 -13.84 4.92 15.72
CA MET A 353 -13.89 6.38 15.88
C MET A 353 -15.32 6.91 15.94
N VAL A 354 -16.33 6.06 15.75
CA VAL A 354 -17.74 6.42 15.76
C VAL A 354 -18.53 5.48 16.66
N PHE A 355 -19.71 5.92 17.09
CA PHE A 355 -20.67 5.12 17.83
C PHE A 355 -21.92 4.92 16.98
N LYS A 356 -22.43 3.69 16.94
CA LYS A 356 -23.69 3.32 16.30
C LYS A 356 -24.58 2.64 17.33
N GLU A 357 -25.81 3.15 17.49
CA GLU A 357 -26.75 2.66 18.52
C GLU A 357 -27.15 1.19 18.29
N GLU A 358 -27.32 0.77 17.03
CA GLU A 358 -27.73 -0.59 16.65
C GLU A 358 -26.54 -1.46 16.23
N GLU A 359 -25.39 -1.33 16.90
CA GLU A 359 -24.20 -2.16 16.65
C GLU A 359 -24.08 -3.27 17.71
N PHE A 360 -23.80 -4.51 17.29
CA PHE A 360 -23.59 -5.67 18.15
C PHE A 360 -24.76 -6.06 19.08
N THR A 361 -26.00 -5.73 18.71
CA THR A 361 -27.20 -6.11 19.48
C THR A 361 -27.28 -7.62 19.76
N GLU A 362 -26.72 -8.45 18.88
CA GLU A 362 -26.65 -9.90 18.99
C GLU A 362 -25.74 -10.42 20.12
N PHE A 363 -24.88 -9.57 20.70
CA PHE A 363 -24.00 -9.90 21.82
C PHE A 363 -24.46 -9.33 23.17
N ILE A 364 -25.60 -8.61 23.19
CA ILE A 364 -26.12 -7.94 24.39
C ILE A 364 -27.04 -8.86 25.21
N ASP A 365 -27.46 -10.01 24.66
CA ASP A 365 -28.36 -10.99 25.30
C ASP A 365 -27.65 -12.07 26.15
#